data_AF-A0A7C4JE93-F1
#
_entry.id   AF-A0A7C4JE93-F1
#
_cell.length_a   1.000
_cell.length_b   1.000
_cell.length_c   1.000
_cell.angle_alpha   90.00
_cell.angle_beta   90.00
_cell.angle_gamma   90.00
#
_symmetry.space_group_name_H-M   'P 1'
#
loop_
_entity.id
_entity.type
_entity.pdbx_description
1 polymer ?
#
loop_
_entity_poly.entity_id
_entity_poly.type
_entity_poly.pdbx_seq_one_letter_code
_entity_poly.pdbx_strand_id
1 'polypeptide(L)'
;FGVHVASSLKQINFENVLILDAGATPEAVLDDILEYKPSHLIIVDTIDANRKPGDLIIARFEDLLDEVAVSTHRLPLTLLVKYLRLMGFDGEVILVGVQPRDLSFGETLTPEVEEAIHVVTDLLRIVLSTKPYE
;
A
#
# COMPACT_ATOMS: atom_id res chain seq x y z
N PHE A 1 3.87 6.26 -7.08
CA PHE A 1 2.61 5.47 -7.08
C PHE A 1 1.83 5.65 -5.77
N GLY A 2 2.27 5.10 -4.63
CA GLY A 2 1.51 5.08 -3.38
C GLY A 2 1.01 6.45 -2.90
N VAL A 3 1.90 7.45 -2.87
CA VAL A 3 1.55 8.84 -2.48
C VAL A 3 0.47 9.46 -3.37
N HIS A 4 0.43 9.12 -4.66
CA HIS A 4 -0.59 9.61 -5.58
C HIS A 4 -1.94 8.96 -5.32
N VAL A 5 -1.97 7.64 -5.10
CA VAL A 5 -3.19 6.92 -4.71
C VAL A 5 -3.73 7.48 -3.39
N ALA A 6 -2.88 7.65 -2.37
CA ALA A 6 -3.27 8.22 -1.09
C ALA A 6 -3.81 9.66 -1.24
N SER A 7 -3.15 10.50 -2.04
CA SER A 7 -3.60 11.87 -2.33
C SER A 7 -5.00 11.91 -2.95
N SER A 8 -5.28 11.02 -3.91
CA SER A 8 -6.60 10.91 -4.54
C SER A 8 -7.66 10.39 -3.58
N LEU A 9 -7.36 9.37 -2.77
CA LEU A 9 -8.32 8.81 -1.80
C LEU A 9 -8.63 9.78 -0.65
N LYS A 10 -7.69 10.64 -0.24
CA LYS A 10 -7.92 11.69 0.78
C LYS A 10 -8.99 12.71 0.39
N GLN A 11 -9.34 12.83 -0.90
CA GLN A 11 -10.41 13.70 -1.37
C GLN A 11 -11.82 13.11 -1.15
N ILE A 12 -11.89 11.86 -0.66
CA ILE A 12 -13.13 11.11 -0.48
C ILE A 12 -13.38 10.95 1.02
N ASN A 13 -14.61 11.20 1.44
CA ASN A 13 -15.00 11.02 2.84
C ASN A 13 -15.46 9.58 3.08
N PHE A 14 -14.57 8.75 3.62
CA PHE A 14 -14.90 7.41 4.09
C PHE A 14 -15.38 7.45 5.55
N GLU A 15 -16.29 6.56 5.93
CA GLU A 15 -16.81 6.49 7.30
C GLU A 15 -15.83 5.78 8.26
N ASN A 16 -15.24 4.67 7.82
CA ASN A 16 -14.40 3.79 8.64
C ASN A 16 -13.05 3.50 7.97
N VAL A 17 -12.44 4.51 7.37
CA VAL A 17 -11.11 4.38 6.74
C VAL A 17 -10.24 5.56 7.08
N LEU A 18 -9.02 5.27 7.56
CA LEU A 18 -7.95 6.25 7.75
C LEU A 18 -6.96 6.15 6.58
N ILE A 19 -6.78 7.25 5.83
CA ILE A 19 -5.82 7.31 4.72
C ILE A 19 -4.54 8.02 5.18
N LEU A 20 -3.44 7.27 5.24
CA LEU A 20 -2.13 7.77 5.65
C LEU A 20 -1.21 7.90 4.43
N ASP A 21 -0.44 8.98 4.38
CA ASP A 21 0.64 9.14 3.41
C ASP A 21 1.95 9.08 4.19
N ALA A 22 2.68 7.98 4.04
CA ALA A 22 3.92 7.75 4.74
C ALA A 22 5.16 8.16 3.95
N GLY A 23 4.99 8.67 2.72
CA GLY A 23 6.10 9.03 1.83
C GLY A 23 7.16 7.94 1.73
N ALA A 24 8.41 8.30 2.01
CA ALA A 24 9.55 7.38 2.04
C ALA A 24 9.86 6.83 3.46
N THR A 25 9.03 7.16 4.45
CA THR A 25 9.29 6.95 5.89
C THR A 25 8.09 6.26 6.52
N PRO A 26 7.87 4.95 6.23
CA PRO A 26 6.71 4.19 6.70
C PRO A 26 6.56 4.15 8.23
N GLU A 27 7.65 4.31 8.99
CA GLU A 27 7.64 4.39 10.45
C GLU A 27 6.96 5.65 10.99
N ALA A 28 6.86 6.71 10.19
CA ALA A 28 6.28 7.99 10.63
C ALA A 28 4.78 7.92 10.89
N VAL A 29 4.11 6.89 10.37
CA VAL A 29 2.65 6.69 10.51
C VAL A 29 2.30 5.56 11.48
N LEU A 30 3.29 5.03 12.20
CA LEU A 30 3.13 3.89 13.09
C LEU A 30 2.13 4.15 14.22
N ASP A 31 2.26 5.30 14.88
CA ASP A 31 1.40 5.68 16.00
C ASP A 31 -0.05 5.86 15.55
N ASP A 32 -0.27 6.45 14.37
CA ASP A 32 -1.60 6.61 13.77
C ASP A 32 -2.29 5.24 13.56
N ILE A 33 -1.55 4.25 13.07
CA ILE A 33 -2.07 2.89 12.84
C ILE A 33 -2.44 2.23 14.18
N LEU A 34 -1.57 2.34 15.20
CA LEU A 34 -1.79 1.75 16.52
C LEU A 34 -2.96 2.40 17.26
N GLU A 35 -3.14 3.71 17.13
CA GLU A 35 -4.27 4.43 17.71
C GLU A 35 -5.59 4.07 17.01
N TYR A 36 -5.56 4.00 15.67
CA TYR A 36 -6.73 3.71 14.85
C TYR A 36 -7.25 2.27 15.02
N LYS A 37 -6.35 1.32 15.32
CA LYS A 37 -6.66 -0.11 15.50
C LYS A 37 -7.49 -0.70 14.34
N PRO A 38 -6.97 -0.64 13.11
CA PRO A 38 -7.70 -1.13 11.95
C PRO A 38 -7.93 -2.64 12.04
N SER A 39 -9.00 -3.14 11.40
CA SER A 39 -9.14 -4.58 11.11
C SER A 39 -8.37 -5.01 9.85
N HIS A 40 -8.06 -4.06 8.97
CA HIS A 40 -7.35 -4.27 7.72
C HIS A 40 -6.35 -3.14 7.48
N LEU A 41 -5.12 -3.48 7.11
CA LEU A 41 -4.08 -2.55 6.68
C LEU A 41 -3.79 -2.77 5.20
N ILE A 42 -4.11 -1.78 4.37
CA ILE A 42 -3.80 -1.80 2.93
C ILE A 42 -2.57 -0.92 2.69
N ILE A 43 -1.46 -1.54 2.27
CA ILE A 43 -0.22 -0.84 1.92
C ILE A 43 -0.18 -0.69 0.40
N VAL A 44 0.04 0.53 -0.09
CA VAL A 44 0.09 0.84 -1.52
C VAL A 44 1.48 1.36 -1.89
N ASP A 45 2.23 0.62 -2.70
CA ASP A 45 3.62 0.98 -3.02
C ASP A 45 4.06 0.51 -4.42
N THR A 46 5.18 1.02 -4.92
CA THR A 46 5.85 0.41 -6.08
C THR A 46 6.58 -0.86 -5.65
N ILE A 47 6.48 -1.91 -6.46
CA ILE A 47 7.09 -3.21 -6.18
C ILE A 47 7.82 -3.68 -7.43
N ASP A 48 9.12 -3.87 -7.32
CA ASP A 48 9.88 -4.55 -8.36
C ASP A 48 9.73 -6.08 -8.20
N ALA A 49 8.96 -6.67 -9.09
CA ALA A 49 8.67 -8.09 -9.17
C ALA A 49 9.13 -8.69 -10.52
N ASN A 50 9.98 -7.98 -11.26
CA ASN A 50 10.44 -8.37 -12.60
C ASN A 50 9.28 -8.69 -13.57
N ARG A 51 8.19 -7.93 -13.46
CA ARG A 51 7.00 -8.00 -14.32
C ARG A 51 7.01 -6.88 -15.36
N LYS A 52 5.93 -6.72 -16.15
CA LYS A 52 5.83 -5.59 -17.08
C LYS A 52 5.51 -4.31 -16.32
N PRO A 53 6.08 -3.16 -16.69
CA PRO A 53 5.70 -1.87 -16.09
C PRO A 53 4.19 -1.66 -16.13
N GLY A 54 3.62 -1.21 -15.01
CA GLY A 54 2.17 -1.07 -14.82
C GLY A 54 1.46 -2.32 -14.33
N ASP A 55 2.10 -3.50 -14.32
CA ASP A 55 1.48 -4.71 -13.78
C ASP A 55 1.16 -4.52 -12.29
N LEU A 56 -0.10 -4.79 -11.93
CA LEU A 56 -0.57 -4.75 -10.55
C LEU A 56 -0.24 -6.05 -9.81
N ILE A 57 0.11 -5.92 -8.54
CA ILE A 57 0.44 -7.02 -7.65
C ILE A 57 -0.44 -6.85 -6.41
N ILE A 58 -1.33 -7.82 -6.15
CA ILE A 58 -2.13 -7.85 -4.92
C ILE A 58 -1.79 -9.14 -4.20
N ALA A 59 -1.34 -9.02 -2.96
CA ALA A 59 -0.97 -10.15 -2.13
C ALA A 59 -1.24 -9.85 -0.67
N ARG A 60 -1.51 -10.90 0.12
CA ARG A 60 -1.43 -10.78 1.58
C ARG A 60 0.03 -10.67 1.98
N PHE A 61 0.30 -9.89 3.01
CA PHE A 61 1.67 -9.63 3.44
C PHE A 61 2.37 -10.92 3.90
N GLU A 62 1.61 -11.82 4.51
CA GLU A 62 2.08 -13.10 5.03
C GLU A 62 2.54 -14.04 3.90
N ASP A 63 1.85 -14.04 2.75
CA ASP A 63 2.22 -14.86 1.59
C ASP A 63 3.56 -14.41 0.96
N LEU A 64 4.00 -13.18 1.25
CA LEU A 64 5.23 -12.59 0.73
C LEU A 64 6.45 -12.84 1.63
N LEU A 65 6.27 -13.32 2.86
CA LEU A 65 7.37 -13.56 3.80
C LEU A 65 8.22 -14.78 3.42
N ASP A 66 7.63 -15.74 2.72
CA ASP A 66 8.28 -16.98 2.27
C ASP A 66 9.01 -16.84 0.93
N GLU A 67 8.72 -15.78 0.16
CA GLU A 67 9.39 -15.46 -1.11
C GLU A 67 10.65 -14.61 -0.85
N VAL A 68 11.74 -15.32 -0.58
CA VAL A 68 13.10 -14.84 -0.35
C VAL A 68 13.56 -13.83 -1.43
N ALA A 69 14.29 -12.79 -0.97
CA ALA A 69 14.97 -11.73 -1.73
C ALA A 69 14.10 -10.53 -2.12
N VAL A 70 13.51 -9.92 -1.10
CA VAL A 70 12.67 -8.75 -1.23
C VAL A 70 13.55 -7.48 -1.29
N SER A 71 13.43 -6.70 -2.38
CA SER A 71 14.11 -5.41 -2.64
C SER A 71 14.40 -4.57 -1.38
N THR A 72 15.52 -3.83 -1.38
CA THR A 72 15.94 -2.95 -0.27
C THR A 72 14.89 -1.90 0.14
N HIS A 73 13.92 -1.60 -0.73
CA HIS A 73 12.79 -0.72 -0.43
C HIS A 73 11.62 -1.38 0.34
N ARG A 74 11.60 -2.72 0.48
CA ARG A 74 10.53 -3.46 1.20
C ARG A 74 10.93 -3.87 2.62
N LEU A 75 12.21 -3.74 2.98
CA LEU A 75 12.68 -3.99 4.35
C LEU A 75 12.00 -3.06 5.38
N PRO A 76 11.85 -1.74 5.14
CA PRO A 76 11.14 -0.85 6.06
C PRO A 76 9.68 -1.28 6.30
N LEU A 77 8.95 -1.67 5.24
CA LEU A 77 7.57 -2.15 5.35
C LEU A 77 7.47 -3.46 6.13
N THR A 78 8.42 -4.38 5.93
CA THR A 78 8.49 -5.64 6.69
C THR A 78 8.72 -5.40 8.17
N LEU A 79 9.59 -4.44 8.51
CA LEU A 79 9.83 -4.07 9.91
C LEU A 79 8.62 -3.39 10.53
N LEU A 80 7.94 -2.48 9.80
CA LEU A 80 6.71 -1.85 10.23
C LEU A 80 5.65 -2.90 10.60
N VAL A 81 5.34 -3.83 9.68
CA VAL A 81 4.32 -4.86 9.91
C VAL A 81 4.71 -5.76 11.09
N LYS A 82 5.98 -6.20 11.17
CA LYS A 82 6.46 -6.99 12.31
C LYS A 82 6.31 -6.25 13.64
N TYR A 83 6.62 -4.95 13.67
CA TYR A 83 6.46 -4.14 14.86
C TYR A 83 4.98 -4.01 15.26
N LEU A 84 4.09 -3.74 14.30
CA LEU A 84 2.64 -3.71 14.55
C LEU A 84 2.15 -5.04 15.15
N ARG A 85 2.59 -6.18 14.60
CA ARG A 85 2.28 -7.51 15.16
C ARG A 85 2.75 -7.64 16.62
N LEU A 86 3.98 -7.21 16.94
CA LEU A 86 4.51 -7.24 18.31
C LEU A 86 3.69 -6.38 19.29
N MET A 87 3.11 -5.29 18.79
CA MET A 87 2.23 -4.40 19.55
C MET A 87 0.77 -4.91 19.66
N GLY A 88 0.49 -6.10 19.12
CA GLY A 88 -0.81 -6.77 19.25
C GLY A 88 -1.79 -6.53 18.11
N PHE A 89 -1.37 -5.92 17.00
CA PHE A 89 -2.21 -5.83 15.80
C PHE A 89 -2.35 -7.19 15.12
N ASP A 90 -3.57 -7.68 14.96
CA ASP A 90 -3.94 -8.98 14.40
C ASP A 90 -4.76 -8.89 13.11
N GLY A 91 -5.01 -7.68 12.59
CA GLY A 91 -5.77 -7.45 11.36
C GLY A 91 -5.08 -7.96 10.09
N GLU A 92 -5.83 -8.08 9.01
CA GLU A 92 -5.32 -8.52 7.70
C GLU A 92 -4.41 -7.44 7.09
N VAL A 93 -3.27 -7.84 6.50
CA VAL A 93 -2.37 -6.91 5.81
C VAL A 93 -2.33 -7.24 4.33
N ILE A 94 -2.74 -6.30 3.51
CA ILE A 94 -2.83 -6.44 2.05
C ILE A 94 -1.85 -5.47 1.42
N LEU A 95 -1.04 -5.98 0.50
CA LEU A 95 -0.13 -5.17 -0.30
C LEU A 95 -0.73 -5.00 -1.70
N VAL A 96 -0.87 -3.75 -2.13
CA VAL A 96 -1.25 -3.35 -3.48
C VAL A 96 -0.06 -2.66 -4.14
N GLY A 97 0.63 -3.41 -4.98
CA GLY A 97 1.83 -3.02 -5.69
C GLY A 97 1.58 -2.64 -7.15
N VAL A 98 2.45 -1.80 -7.70
CA VAL A 98 2.65 -1.68 -9.15
C VAL A 98 4.11 -1.92 -9.52
N GLN A 99 4.35 -2.64 -10.62
CA GLN A 99 5.67 -2.73 -11.21
C GLN A 99 6.05 -1.37 -11.84
N PRO A 100 7.12 -0.69 -11.36
CA PRO A 100 7.62 0.51 -12.02
C PRO A 100 8.39 0.15 -13.30
N ARG A 101 8.51 1.13 -14.22
CA ARG A 101 9.45 1.03 -15.36
C ARG A 101 10.88 1.32 -14.93
N ASP A 102 11.05 2.37 -14.12
CA ASP A 102 12.32 2.86 -13.60
C ASP A 102 12.08 3.45 -12.21
N LEU A 103 13.07 3.32 -11.32
CA LEU A 103 13.10 3.86 -9.97
C LEU A 103 14.19 4.94 -9.78
N SER A 104 14.83 5.36 -10.87
CA SER A 104 15.86 6.40 -10.87
C SER A 104 15.31 7.73 -10.34
N PHE A 105 16.11 8.39 -9.51
CA PHE A 105 15.73 9.65 -8.88
C PHE A 105 15.47 10.74 -9.93
N GLY A 106 14.32 11.43 -9.84
CA GLY A 106 13.93 12.53 -10.74
C GLY A 106 13.13 12.09 -11.98
N GLU A 107 12.85 10.79 -12.15
CA GLU A 107 11.93 10.31 -13.18
C GLU A 107 10.48 10.72 -12.86
N THR A 108 9.72 11.04 -13.92
CA THR A 108 8.27 11.28 -13.85
C THR A 108 7.50 9.96 -13.86
N LEU A 109 6.22 9.99 -13.47
CA LEU A 109 5.34 8.84 -13.66
C LEU A 109 5.31 8.43 -15.14
N THR A 110 5.39 7.13 -15.40
CA THR A 110 5.20 6.61 -16.76
C THR A 110 3.71 6.41 -17.04
N PRO A 111 3.27 6.45 -18.31
CA PRO A 111 1.86 6.25 -18.64
C PRO A 111 1.25 4.97 -18.06
N GLU A 112 2.03 3.89 -17.99
CA GLU A 112 1.59 2.61 -17.43
C GLU A 112 1.35 2.68 -15.92
N VAL A 113 2.18 3.45 -15.20
CA VAL A 113 2.01 3.67 -13.75
C VAL A 113 0.90 4.67 -13.47
N GLU A 114 0.72 5.69 -14.32
CA GLU A 114 -0.42 6.62 -14.24
C GLU A 114 -1.75 5.88 -14.39
N GLU A 115 -1.86 5.00 -15.39
CA GLU A 115 -3.05 4.15 -15.56
C GLU A 115 -3.28 3.25 -14.35
N ALA A 116 -2.23 2.65 -13.80
CA ALA A 116 -2.32 1.85 -12.58
C ALA A 116 -2.82 2.66 -11.38
N ILE A 117 -2.42 3.94 -11.24
CA ILE A 117 -2.93 4.84 -10.18
C ILE A 117 -4.44 5.02 -10.34
N HIS A 118 -4.93 5.26 -11.57
CA HIS A 118 -6.36 5.42 -11.82
C HIS A 118 -7.14 4.15 -11.48
N VAL A 119 -6.70 3.00 -11.98
CA VAL A 119 -7.35 1.71 -11.73
C VAL A 119 -7.42 1.38 -10.24
N VAL A 120 -6.31 1.53 -9.52
CA VAL A 120 -6.26 1.20 -8.09
C VAL A 120 -7.06 2.18 -7.26
N THR A 121 -7.03 3.48 -7.59
CA THR A 121 -7.83 4.50 -6.89
C THR A 121 -9.32 4.21 -7.04
N ASP A 122 -9.80 3.90 -8.25
CA ASP A 122 -11.21 3.58 -8.48
C ASP A 122 -11.63 2.29 -7.80
N LEU A 123 -10.81 1.24 -7.85
CA LEU A 123 -11.06 -0.01 -7.16
C LEU A 123 -11.20 0.20 -5.65
N LEU A 124 -10.20 0.85 -5.03
CA LEU A 124 -10.19 1.10 -3.59
C LEU A 124 -11.36 2.01 -3.19
N ARG A 125 -11.66 3.05 -3.99
CA ARG A 125 -12.85 3.88 -3.76
C ARG A 125 -14.12 3.04 -3.69
N ILE A 126 -14.33 2.11 -4.63
CA ILE A 126 -15.53 1.27 -4.65
C ILE A 126 -15.56 0.36 -3.42
N VAL A 127 -14.51 -0.42 -3.19
CA VAL A 127 -14.44 -1.44 -2.12
C VAL A 127 -14.51 -0.81 -0.73
N LEU A 128 -13.92 0.36 -0.54
CA LEU A 128 -13.92 1.06 0.75
C LEU A 128 -15.19 1.89 0.99
N SER A 129 -15.98 2.18 -0.05
CA SER A 129 -17.27 2.88 0.09
C SER A 129 -18.46 1.92 0.24
N THR A 130 -18.29 0.64 -0.09
CA THR A 130 -19.36 -0.35 0.10
C THR A 130 -19.53 -0.64 1.58
N LYS A 131 -20.76 -0.47 2.10
CA LYS A 131 -21.10 -0.98 3.43
C LYS A 131 -20.86 -2.49 3.47
N PRO A 132 -20.33 -3.05 4.57
CA PRO A 132 -20.18 -4.49 4.70
C PRO A 132 -21.55 -5.16 4.48
N TYR A 133 -21.57 -6.26 3.74
CA TYR A 133 -22.74 -7.13 3.66
C TYR A 133 -23.00 -7.69 5.07
N GLU A 134 -24.10 -7.28 5.70
CA GLU A 134 -24.61 -7.86 6.96
C GLU A 134 -25.05 -9.31 6.78
#